data_AF-A0A833VM75-F1
#
_entry.id   AF-A0A833VM75-F1
#
_cell.length_a   1.000
_cell.length_b   1.000
_cell.length_c   1.000
_cell.angle_alpha   90.00
_cell.angle_beta   90.00
_cell.angle_gamma   90.00
#
_symmetry.space_group_name_H-M   'P 1'
#
loop_
_entity.id
_entity.type
_entity.pdbx_description
1 polymer ?
#
loop_
_entity_poly.entity_id
_entity_poly.type
_entity_poly.pdbx_seq_one_letter_code
_entity_poly.pdbx_strand_id
1 'polypeptide(L)'
;MIERGYKREIMERLDMEAIAERLASVEGLYFPGAIHQEAPFDTSRRKSSLFDLLSRDASIFLERYGSSLTPDELRRFEPLRSEYEVDWHLNRLCQPANPQLVSSTTVKNRRRAYMEQLLVEGEYFSEEAMREREPYLHHEYIGRWQDPTGRMMSRPGEKWSETLLRRCDEAVLVGKIRGEQMRRGVDRKEWVGVREEEGQEEEEEEEEEEEEEEGGRKRE
;
A
#
# COMPACT_ATOMS: atom_id res chain seq x y z
N MET A 1 16.32 -16.16 -47.06
CA MET A 1 17.78 -15.91 -46.91
C MET A 1 18.18 -14.45 -47.18
N ILE A 2 17.23 -13.51 -47.36
CA ILE A 2 17.49 -12.13 -47.81
C ILE A 2 17.51 -11.11 -46.65
N GLU A 3 16.83 -11.37 -45.52
CA GLU A 3 16.75 -10.42 -44.39
C GLU A 3 18.06 -10.25 -43.58
N ARG A 4 18.98 -11.21 -43.63
CA ARG A 4 20.23 -11.18 -42.83
C ARG A 4 21.26 -10.13 -43.32
N GLY A 5 21.08 -9.62 -44.54
CA GLY A 5 21.92 -8.55 -45.09
C GLY A 5 21.44 -7.16 -44.68
N TYR A 6 20.12 -6.95 -44.68
CA TYR A 6 19.49 -5.65 -44.48
C TYR A 6 19.73 -5.03 -43.11
N LYS A 7 19.73 -5.82 -42.02
CA LYS A 7 19.95 -5.29 -40.66
C LYS A 7 21.36 -4.73 -40.45
N ARG A 8 22.36 -5.24 -41.18
CA ARG A 8 23.76 -4.77 -41.12
C ARG A 8 24.01 -3.47 -41.89
N GLU A 9 23.13 -3.10 -42.81
CA GLU A 9 23.22 -1.84 -43.57
C GLU A 9 22.55 -0.68 -42.83
N ILE A 10 21.58 -0.97 -41.95
CA ILE A 10 20.77 0.04 -41.26
C ILE A 10 21.44 0.56 -39.98
N MET A 11 22.15 -0.29 -39.26
CA MET A 11 22.93 0.09 -38.08
C MET A 11 24.40 -0.18 -38.36
N GLU A 12 25.28 0.78 -38.08
CA GLU A 12 26.70 0.62 -38.39
C GLU A 12 27.31 -0.53 -37.60
N ARG A 13 28.09 -1.37 -38.28
CA ARG A 13 28.78 -2.51 -37.66
C ARG A 13 29.69 -2.08 -36.50
N LEU A 14 30.31 -0.89 -36.61
CA LEU A 14 31.15 -0.32 -35.56
C LEU A 14 30.35 -0.04 -34.28
N ASP A 15 29.12 0.44 -34.42
CA ASP A 15 28.22 0.68 -33.29
C ASP A 15 27.83 -0.62 -32.59
N MET A 16 27.53 -1.68 -33.36
CA MET A 16 27.26 -3.02 -32.80
C MET A 16 28.44 -3.55 -32.00
N GLU A 17 29.66 -3.42 -32.54
CA GLU A 17 30.88 -3.88 -31.89
C GLU A 17 31.17 -3.10 -30.61
N ALA A 18 30.95 -1.78 -30.61
CA ALA A 18 31.12 -0.91 -29.45
C ALA A 18 30.14 -1.25 -28.31
N ILE A 19 28.85 -1.45 -28.63
CA ILE A 19 27.82 -1.83 -27.65
C ILE A 19 28.17 -3.20 -27.04
N ALA A 20 28.52 -4.18 -27.87
CA ALA A 20 28.86 -5.52 -27.42
C ALA A 20 30.11 -5.54 -26.53
N GLU A 21 31.12 -4.73 -26.85
CA GLU A 21 32.36 -4.60 -26.07
C GLU A 21 32.12 -3.97 -24.69
N ARG A 22 31.34 -2.88 -24.65
CA ARG A 22 30.97 -2.24 -23.38
C ARG A 22 30.20 -3.20 -22.49
N LEU A 23 29.13 -3.81 -23.03
CA LEU A 23 28.28 -4.74 -22.28
C LEU A 23 29.03 -6.00 -21.82
N ALA A 24 30.00 -6.50 -22.60
CA ALA A 24 30.83 -7.63 -22.20
C ALA A 24 31.65 -7.35 -20.93
N SER A 25 31.97 -6.07 -20.69
CA SER A 25 32.74 -5.59 -19.53
C SER A 25 31.86 -5.28 -18.31
N VAL A 26 30.53 -5.33 -18.44
CA VAL A 26 29.60 -5.08 -17.32
C VAL A 26 29.51 -6.33 -16.44
N GLU A 27 29.73 -6.16 -15.14
CA GLU A 27 29.58 -7.21 -14.14
C GLU A 27 28.10 -7.46 -13.81
N GLY A 28 27.73 -8.73 -13.57
CA GLY A 28 26.36 -9.11 -13.19
C GLY A 28 25.35 -9.23 -14.35
N LEU A 29 25.77 -9.04 -15.60
CA LEU A 29 24.90 -9.28 -16.76
C LEU A 29 24.59 -10.77 -16.91
N TYR A 30 23.31 -11.13 -17.06
CA TYR A 30 22.89 -12.52 -17.24
C TYR A 30 23.27 -13.03 -18.63
N PHE A 31 23.92 -14.18 -18.70
CA PHE A 31 24.20 -14.90 -19.95
C PHE A 31 23.67 -16.33 -19.85
N PRO A 32 23.02 -16.88 -20.89
CA PRO A 32 22.59 -18.27 -20.93
C PRO A 32 23.70 -19.25 -20.56
N GLY A 33 23.35 -20.34 -19.86
CA GLY A 33 24.29 -21.30 -19.25
C GLY A 33 25.39 -21.86 -20.17
N ALA A 34 25.17 -21.95 -21.48
CA ALA A 34 26.19 -22.39 -22.44
C ALA A 34 27.39 -21.42 -22.57
N ILE A 35 27.22 -20.17 -22.14
CA ILE A 35 28.27 -19.12 -22.09
C ILE A 35 28.89 -19.06 -20.68
N HIS A 36 28.17 -19.56 -19.67
CA HIS A 36 28.64 -19.74 -18.31
C HIS A 36 29.35 -21.10 -18.17
N GLN A 37 30.60 -21.18 -18.65
CA GLN A 37 31.50 -22.24 -18.22
C GLN A 37 32.70 -21.59 -17.53
N GLU A 38 32.59 -21.57 -16.20
CA GLU A 38 33.62 -21.52 -15.16
C GLU A 38 35.03 -20.98 -15.55
N ALA A 39 35.26 -19.71 -15.17
CA ALA A 39 36.53 -18.99 -14.95
C ALA A 39 37.51 -18.73 -16.13
N PRO A 40 38.20 -17.56 -16.18
CA PRO A 40 37.88 -16.21 -15.70
C PRO A 40 36.89 -15.51 -16.68
N PHE A 41 36.57 -14.23 -16.45
CA PHE A 41 35.73 -13.40 -17.33
C PHE A 41 36.23 -13.40 -18.79
N ASP A 42 35.78 -14.34 -19.62
CA ASP A 42 36.08 -14.34 -21.05
C ASP A 42 35.23 -13.28 -21.75
N THR A 43 35.68 -12.02 -21.64
CA THR A 43 35.08 -10.85 -22.26
C THR A 43 34.98 -10.99 -23.78
N SER A 44 35.91 -11.74 -24.40
CA SER A 44 35.93 -11.98 -25.83
C SER A 44 34.76 -12.87 -26.25
N ARG A 45 34.50 -13.97 -25.52
CA ARG A 45 33.31 -14.81 -25.77
C ARG A 45 32.02 -14.05 -25.54
N ARG A 46 31.91 -13.28 -24.45
CA ARG A 46 30.73 -12.45 -24.17
C ARG A 46 30.48 -11.44 -25.29
N LYS A 47 31.50 -10.71 -25.72
CA LYS A 47 31.44 -9.76 -26.84
C LYS A 47 30.96 -10.46 -28.11
N SER A 48 31.54 -11.61 -28.45
CA SER A 48 31.14 -12.36 -29.66
C SER A 48 29.69 -12.81 -29.62
N SER A 49 29.19 -13.27 -28.46
CA SER A 49 27.81 -13.70 -28.31
C SER A 49 26.81 -12.54 -28.37
N LEU A 50 27.16 -11.39 -27.78
CA LEU A 50 26.34 -10.18 -27.85
C LEU A 50 26.27 -9.65 -29.27
N PHE A 51 27.41 -9.61 -29.96
CA PHE A 51 27.48 -9.19 -31.35
C PHE A 51 26.71 -10.12 -32.28
N ASP A 52 26.82 -11.45 -32.10
CA ASP A 52 26.05 -12.43 -32.87
C ASP A 52 24.54 -12.29 -32.64
N LEU A 53 24.12 -12.14 -31.38
CA LEU A 53 22.70 -11.93 -31.06
C LEU A 53 22.20 -10.63 -31.67
N LEU A 54 22.94 -9.53 -31.52
CA LEU A 54 22.58 -8.22 -32.06
C LEU A 54 22.49 -8.24 -33.60
N SER A 55 23.39 -8.96 -34.25
CA SER A 55 23.41 -9.13 -35.70
C SER A 55 22.27 -10.01 -36.20
N ARG A 56 21.86 -11.00 -35.41
CA ARG A 56 20.80 -11.95 -35.77
C ARG A 56 19.41 -11.38 -35.50
N ASP A 57 19.22 -10.82 -34.31
CA ASP A 57 17.93 -10.39 -33.81
C ASP A 57 18.03 -9.25 -32.79
N ALA A 58 17.70 -8.04 -33.25
CA ALA A 58 17.71 -6.84 -32.43
C ALA A 58 16.57 -6.80 -31.40
N SER A 59 15.42 -7.43 -31.65
CA SER A 59 14.29 -7.37 -30.71
C SER A 59 14.60 -8.20 -29.46
N ILE A 60 15.06 -9.44 -29.64
CA ILE A 60 15.48 -10.32 -28.54
C ILE A 60 16.66 -9.70 -27.77
N PHE A 61 17.57 -9.01 -28.47
CA PHE A 61 18.65 -8.28 -27.81
C PHE A 61 18.13 -7.18 -26.89
N LEU A 62 17.19 -6.35 -27.36
CA LEU A 62 16.59 -5.26 -26.57
C LEU A 62 15.73 -5.80 -25.41
N GLU A 63 15.04 -6.92 -25.59
CA GLU A 63 14.30 -7.59 -24.50
C GLU A 63 15.22 -7.96 -23.34
N ARG A 64 16.38 -8.56 -23.64
CA ARG A 64 17.28 -9.13 -22.62
C ARG A 64 18.26 -8.11 -22.03
N TYR A 65 18.82 -7.25 -22.87
CA TYR A 65 19.93 -6.37 -22.51
C TYR A 65 19.57 -4.89 -22.60
N GLY A 66 18.37 -4.55 -23.08
CA GLY A 66 17.97 -3.17 -23.32
C GLY A 66 18.00 -2.28 -22.07
N SER A 67 17.73 -2.84 -20.88
CA SER A 67 17.80 -2.10 -19.60
C SER A 67 19.23 -1.73 -19.17
N SER A 68 20.25 -2.33 -19.78
CA SER A 68 21.67 -2.05 -19.49
C SER A 68 22.32 -1.15 -20.55
N LEU A 69 21.55 -0.70 -21.55
CA LEU A 69 22.00 0.22 -22.59
C LEU A 69 21.92 1.67 -22.12
N THR A 70 22.82 2.51 -22.64
CA THR A 70 22.75 3.96 -22.42
C THR A 70 21.71 4.60 -23.37
N PRO A 71 21.20 5.81 -23.06
CA PRO A 71 20.26 6.50 -23.94
C PRO A 71 20.81 6.73 -25.36
N ASP A 72 22.11 7.02 -25.48
CA ASP A 72 22.76 7.22 -26.78
C ASP A 72 22.90 5.91 -27.56
N GLU A 73 23.07 4.78 -26.87
CA GLU A 73 23.05 3.45 -27.50
C GLU A 73 21.66 3.06 -27.96
N LEU A 74 20.62 3.36 -27.18
CA LEU A 74 19.23 3.11 -27.58
C LEU A 74 18.85 3.88 -28.85
N ARG A 75 19.35 5.12 -29.01
CA ARG A 75 19.14 5.92 -30.24
C ARG A 75 19.70 5.27 -31.51
N ARG A 76 20.72 4.42 -31.40
CA ARG A 76 21.29 3.71 -32.56
C ARG A 76 20.33 2.68 -33.15
N PHE A 77 19.31 2.26 -32.40
CA PHE A 77 18.26 1.35 -32.85
C PHE A 77 17.07 2.07 -33.49
N GLU A 78 17.02 3.41 -33.49
CA GLU A 78 15.95 4.20 -34.12
C GLU A 78 15.71 3.82 -35.60
N PRO A 79 16.75 3.56 -36.41
CA PRO A 79 16.57 3.14 -37.80
C PRO A 79 15.90 1.76 -37.96
N LEU A 80 15.89 0.93 -36.91
CA LEU A 80 15.30 -0.42 -36.88
C LEU A 80 13.82 -0.41 -36.41
N ARG A 81 13.22 0.77 -36.18
CA ARG A 81 11.82 0.91 -35.74
C ARG A 81 10.76 0.44 -36.75
N SER A 82 11.17 0.10 -37.97
CA SER A 82 10.28 -0.55 -38.93
C SER A 82 9.80 -1.92 -38.45
N GLU A 83 10.55 -2.58 -37.56
CA GLU A 83 10.14 -3.80 -36.88
C GLU A 83 9.30 -3.46 -35.64
N TYR A 84 8.07 -3.98 -35.60
CA TYR A 84 7.12 -3.73 -34.50
C TYR A 84 7.70 -4.05 -33.12
N GLU A 85 8.40 -5.18 -32.99
CA GLU A 85 8.99 -5.59 -31.71
C GLU A 85 10.08 -4.62 -31.25
N VAL A 86 10.95 -4.17 -32.16
CA VAL A 86 12.01 -3.19 -31.88
C VAL A 86 11.38 -1.86 -31.45
N ASP A 87 10.38 -1.39 -32.19
CA ASP A 87 9.63 -0.17 -31.84
C ASP A 87 9.00 -0.27 -30.44
N TRP A 88 8.36 -1.39 -30.13
CA TRP A 88 7.76 -1.64 -28.83
C TRP A 88 8.80 -1.61 -27.70
N HIS A 89 9.94 -2.30 -27.88
CA HIS A 89 11.02 -2.32 -26.89
C HIS A 89 11.64 -0.94 -26.68
N LEU A 90 11.92 -0.19 -27.75
CA LEU A 90 12.48 1.15 -27.65
C LEU A 90 11.53 2.11 -26.95
N ASN A 91 10.23 2.08 -27.29
CA ASN A 91 9.23 2.88 -26.60
C ASN A 91 9.18 2.54 -25.09
N ARG A 92 9.25 1.26 -24.73
CA ARG A 92 9.26 0.81 -23.32
C ARG A 92 10.53 1.25 -22.57
N LEU A 93 11.69 1.20 -23.21
CA LEU A 93 12.99 1.51 -22.59
C LEU A 93 13.27 3.01 -22.51
N CYS A 94 12.80 3.79 -23.49
CA CYS A 94 12.95 5.24 -23.54
C CYS A 94 11.86 5.99 -22.76
N GLN A 95 10.75 5.33 -22.42
CA GLN A 95 9.74 5.95 -21.56
C GLN A 95 10.34 6.15 -20.14
N PRO A 96 10.31 7.39 -19.59
CA PRO A 96 10.64 7.59 -18.19
C PRO A 96 9.72 6.69 -17.37
N ALA A 97 10.25 5.98 -16.37
CA ALA A 97 9.54 5.00 -15.56
C ALA A 97 8.11 5.48 -15.28
N ASN A 98 7.17 5.00 -16.08
CA ASN A 98 5.89 5.68 -16.24
C ASN A 98 5.17 5.49 -14.90
N PRO A 99 4.84 6.56 -14.14
CA PRO A 99 4.23 6.41 -12.82
C PRO A 99 2.87 5.69 -12.90
N GLN A 100 2.26 5.64 -14.09
CA GLN A 100 1.03 4.87 -14.36
C GLN A 100 1.26 3.35 -14.49
N LEU A 101 2.50 2.92 -14.76
CA LEU A 101 2.93 1.51 -14.84
C LEU A 101 3.66 1.07 -13.56
N VAL A 102 3.29 1.62 -12.40
CA VAL A 102 3.71 1.01 -11.13
C VAL A 102 3.15 -0.41 -11.09
N SER A 103 4.05 -1.39 -11.14
CA SER A 103 3.64 -2.79 -11.08
C SER A 103 2.80 -3.01 -9.81
N SER A 104 1.81 -3.92 -9.87
CA SER A 104 1.04 -4.30 -8.67
C SER A 104 1.95 -4.65 -7.49
N THR A 105 3.11 -5.26 -7.79
CA THR A 105 4.17 -5.57 -6.83
C THR A 105 4.76 -4.32 -6.19
N THR A 106 5.04 -3.26 -6.95
CA THR A 106 5.55 -1.99 -6.43
C THR A 106 4.54 -1.34 -5.48
N VAL A 107 3.25 -1.35 -5.83
CA VAL A 107 2.19 -0.81 -4.96
C VAL A 107 2.07 -1.62 -3.67
N LYS A 108 2.08 -2.96 -3.76
CA LYS A 108 2.05 -3.85 -2.60
C LYS A 108 3.27 -3.65 -1.70
N ASN A 109 4.47 -3.51 -2.27
CA ASN A 109 5.70 -3.28 -1.54
C ASN A 109 5.67 -1.92 -0.82
N ARG A 110 5.18 -0.86 -1.47
CA ARG A 110 4.99 0.45 -0.82
C ARG A 110 3.99 0.39 0.32
N ARG A 111 2.85 -0.29 0.13
CA ARG A 111 1.84 -0.49 1.19
C ARG A 111 2.42 -1.26 2.36
N ARG A 112 3.18 -2.33 2.10
CA ARG A 112 3.87 -3.11 3.14
C ARG A 112 4.88 -2.24 3.92
N ALA A 113 5.73 -1.49 3.22
CA ALA A 113 6.71 -0.62 3.87
C ALA A 113 6.04 0.43 4.76
N TYR A 114 4.92 1.02 4.31
CA TYR A 114 4.15 1.96 5.12
C TYR A 114 3.50 1.30 6.34
N MET A 115 2.92 0.10 6.18
CA MET A 115 2.40 -0.68 7.31
C MET A 115 3.49 -0.99 8.35
N GLU A 116 4.69 -1.35 7.91
CA GLU A 116 5.83 -1.62 8.81
C GLU A 116 6.24 -0.36 9.57
N GLN A 117 6.26 0.79 8.91
CA GLN A 117 6.50 2.07 9.57
C GLN A 117 5.45 2.34 10.67
N LEU A 118 4.16 2.16 10.36
CA LEU A 118 3.06 2.35 11.33
C LEU A 118 3.16 1.38 12.52
N LEU A 119 3.62 0.15 12.29
CA LEU A 119 3.85 -0.83 13.35
C LEU A 119 4.99 -0.41 14.28
N VAL A 120 6.07 0.16 13.73
CA VAL A 120 7.21 0.65 14.52
C VAL A 120 6.85 1.90 15.31
N GLU A 121 6.09 2.82 14.71
CA GLU A 121 5.58 4.02 15.39
C GLU A 121 4.62 3.67 16.54
N GLY A 122 3.83 2.60 16.38
CA GLY A 122 2.97 2.03 17.43
C GLY A 122 1.69 2.82 17.72
N GLU A 123 1.62 4.09 17.35
CA GLU A 123 0.45 4.96 17.56
C GLU A 123 -0.76 4.50 16.72
N TYR A 124 -0.54 4.19 15.44
CA TYR A 124 -1.61 3.79 14.52
C TYR A 124 -2.25 2.45 14.88
N PHE A 125 -1.62 1.56 15.63
CA PHE A 125 -2.24 0.31 16.08
C PHE A 125 -2.50 0.29 17.59
N SER A 126 -2.44 1.45 18.23
CA SER A 126 -2.89 1.59 19.61
C SER A 126 -4.40 1.35 19.70
N GLU A 127 -4.84 0.80 20.84
CA GLU A 127 -6.25 0.48 21.08
C GLU A 127 -7.14 1.73 20.96
N GLU A 128 -6.67 2.85 21.50
CA GLU A 128 -7.37 4.13 21.45
C GLU A 128 -7.52 4.64 20.01
N ALA A 129 -6.43 4.67 19.22
CA ALA A 129 -6.52 5.11 17.83
C ALA A 129 -7.42 4.18 17.01
N MET A 130 -7.43 2.87 17.27
CA MET A 130 -8.34 1.92 16.59
C MET A 130 -9.80 2.21 16.95
N ARG A 131 -10.07 2.49 18.22
CA ARG A 131 -11.39 2.85 18.73
C ARG A 131 -11.93 4.13 18.09
N GLU A 132 -11.10 5.16 17.96
CA GLU A 132 -11.51 6.44 17.35
C GLU A 132 -11.87 6.30 15.85
N ARG A 133 -11.11 5.46 15.12
CA ARG A 133 -11.32 5.24 13.68
C ARG A 133 -12.53 4.38 13.37
N GLU A 134 -12.66 3.24 14.05
CA GLU A 134 -13.75 2.29 13.82
C GLU A 134 -14.40 1.87 15.16
N PRO A 135 -15.25 2.74 15.75
CA PRO A 135 -15.79 2.53 17.10
C PRO A 135 -16.65 1.26 17.22
N TYR A 136 -17.48 0.95 16.21
CA TYR A 136 -18.35 -0.21 16.23
C TYR A 136 -17.55 -1.52 16.19
N LEU A 137 -16.56 -1.59 15.29
CA LEU A 137 -15.69 -2.76 15.19
C LEU A 137 -14.90 -2.96 16.48
N HIS A 138 -14.36 -1.88 17.04
CA HIS A 138 -13.68 -1.92 18.33
C HIS A 138 -14.59 -2.47 19.44
N HIS A 139 -15.83 -1.98 19.52
CA HIS A 139 -16.80 -2.43 20.51
C HIS A 139 -17.09 -3.94 20.40
N GLU A 140 -17.32 -4.45 19.19
CA GLU A 140 -17.66 -5.86 18.95
C GLU A 140 -16.55 -6.83 19.39
N TYR A 141 -15.30 -6.49 19.12
CA TYR A 141 -14.17 -7.40 19.37
C TYR A 141 -13.48 -7.17 20.72
N ILE A 142 -13.46 -5.93 21.22
CA ILE A 142 -12.71 -5.56 22.42
C ILE A 142 -13.64 -4.90 23.43
N GLY A 143 -14.32 -3.81 23.05
CA GLY A 143 -15.03 -2.93 23.97
C GLY A 143 -16.12 -3.63 24.79
N ARG A 144 -16.91 -4.54 24.21
CA ARG A 144 -17.99 -5.27 24.92
C ARG A 144 -17.50 -6.16 26.06
N TRP A 145 -16.21 -6.48 26.07
CA TRP A 145 -15.57 -7.30 27.10
C TRP A 145 -14.77 -6.47 28.09
N GLN A 146 -14.61 -5.17 27.85
CA GLN A 146 -13.99 -4.25 28.79
C GLN A 146 -15.02 -3.82 29.84
N ASP A 147 -14.55 -3.56 31.04
CA ASP A 147 -15.39 -3.02 32.10
C ASP A 147 -15.81 -1.58 31.74
N PRO A 148 -17.12 -1.30 31.57
CA PRO A 148 -17.60 0.05 31.24
C PRO A 148 -17.24 1.08 32.32
N THR A 149 -17.17 0.65 33.59
CA THR A 149 -17.01 1.54 34.74
C THR A 149 -15.63 2.22 34.76
N GLY A 150 -14.58 1.52 34.33
CA GLY A 150 -13.21 2.06 34.27
C GLY A 150 -13.06 3.23 33.29
N ARG A 151 -14.00 3.35 32.35
CA ARG A 151 -14.06 4.45 31.37
C ARG A 151 -15.05 5.53 31.78
N MET A 152 -16.00 5.32 32.67
CA MET A 152 -16.96 6.38 33.02
C MET A 152 -16.54 7.23 34.23
N MET A 153 -15.57 6.74 35.02
CA MET A 153 -15.10 7.39 36.24
C MET A 153 -14.02 8.47 35.99
N SER A 154 -13.98 9.49 36.84
CA SER A 154 -12.86 10.44 36.91
C SER A 154 -11.59 9.70 37.31
N ARG A 155 -10.48 9.91 36.58
CA ARG A 155 -9.21 9.32 36.97
C ARG A 155 -8.57 10.13 38.09
N PRO A 156 -7.82 9.50 39.02
CA PRO A 156 -7.12 10.23 40.07
C PRO A 156 -6.20 11.32 39.49
N GLY A 157 -6.44 12.57 39.86
CA GLY A 157 -5.63 13.72 39.42
C GLY A 157 -6.12 14.43 38.15
N GLU A 158 -7.19 13.96 37.49
CA GLU A 158 -7.81 14.68 36.37
C GLU A 158 -8.65 15.87 36.84
N LYS A 159 -8.66 16.94 36.04
CA LYS A 159 -9.57 18.06 36.27
C LYS A 159 -10.98 17.69 35.81
N TRP A 160 -11.98 18.28 36.44
CA TRP A 160 -13.38 18.15 36.03
C TRP A 160 -13.61 18.48 34.55
N SER A 161 -12.93 19.51 34.02
CA SER A 161 -13.01 19.86 32.60
C SER A 161 -12.52 18.74 31.67
N GLU A 162 -11.48 18.01 32.06
CA GLU A 162 -10.92 16.90 31.29
C GLU A 162 -11.87 15.69 31.34
N THR A 163 -12.44 15.39 32.52
CA THR A 163 -13.48 14.36 32.64
C THR A 163 -14.69 14.67 31.76
N LEU A 164 -15.16 15.92 31.75
CA LEU A 164 -16.29 16.34 30.92
C LEU A 164 -16.02 16.17 29.44
N LEU A 165 -14.85 16.64 28.96
CA LEU A 165 -14.45 16.46 27.56
C LEU A 165 -14.41 14.97 27.18
N ARG A 166 -13.79 14.15 28.03
CA ARG A 166 -13.69 12.71 27.81
C ARG A 166 -15.07 12.02 27.75
N ARG A 167 -16.03 12.45 28.57
CA ARG A 167 -17.41 11.96 28.52
C ARG A 167 -18.13 12.39 27.24
N CYS A 168 -17.94 13.62 26.80
CA CYS A 168 -18.47 14.08 25.51
C CYS A 168 -17.92 13.24 24.35
N ASP A 169 -16.61 12.95 24.35
CA ASP A 169 -15.98 12.11 23.33
C ASP A 169 -16.54 10.68 23.36
N GLU A 170 -16.72 10.10 24.55
CA GLU A 170 -17.34 8.77 24.70
C GLU A 170 -18.78 8.74 24.17
N ALA A 171 -19.59 9.76 24.46
CA ALA A 171 -20.95 9.87 23.95
C ALA A 171 -20.98 9.93 22.41
N VAL A 172 -20.03 10.65 21.79
CA VAL A 172 -19.88 10.68 20.32
C VAL A 172 -19.55 9.30 19.77
N LEU A 173 -18.66 8.55 20.43
CA LEU A 173 -18.31 7.19 20.02
C LEU A 173 -19.52 6.25 20.13
N VAL A 174 -20.24 6.27 21.25
CA VAL A 174 -21.47 5.48 21.45
C VAL A 174 -22.51 5.81 20.38
N GLY A 175 -22.69 7.09 20.03
CA GLY A 175 -23.58 7.52 18.95
C GLY A 175 -23.17 6.92 17.59
N LYS A 176 -21.87 6.90 17.26
CA LYS A 176 -21.36 6.25 16.03
C LYS A 176 -21.62 4.75 16.03
N ILE A 177 -21.41 4.07 17.17
CA ILE A 177 -21.68 2.63 17.34
C ILE A 177 -23.16 2.33 17.09
N ARG A 178 -24.06 3.10 17.71
CA ARG A 178 -25.51 2.95 17.56
C ARG A 178 -25.97 3.16 16.11
N GLY A 179 -25.40 4.17 15.44
CA GLY A 179 -25.68 4.40 14.02
C GLY A 179 -25.29 3.23 13.11
N GLU A 180 -24.17 2.58 13.39
CA GLU A 180 -23.74 1.39 12.66
C GLU A 180 -24.56 0.14 13.02
N GLN A 181 -24.94 -0.04 14.30
CA GLN A 181 -25.86 -1.09 14.75
C GLN A 181 -27.21 -1.00 14.03
N MET A 182 -27.78 0.21 13.93
CA MET A 182 -29.01 0.47 13.20
C MET A 182 -28.87 0.14 11.71
N ARG A 183 -27.77 0.58 11.08
CA ARG A 183 -27.49 0.28 9.65
C ARG A 183 -27.40 -1.23 9.38
N ARG A 184 -26.83 -1.99 10.32
CA ARG A 184 -26.67 -3.45 10.21
C ARG A 184 -27.91 -4.24 10.65
N GLY A 185 -28.93 -3.57 11.21
CA GLY A 185 -30.15 -4.23 11.67
C GLY A 185 -29.97 -5.06 12.94
N VAL A 186 -29.03 -4.66 13.81
CA VAL A 186 -28.83 -5.29 15.14
C VAL A 186 -30.08 -5.05 16.00
N ASP A 187 -30.51 -6.06 16.77
CA ASP A 187 -31.67 -5.95 17.66
C ASP A 187 -31.46 -4.84 18.70
N ARG A 188 -32.53 -4.10 19.04
CA ARG A 188 -32.46 -2.96 19.96
C ARG A 188 -31.93 -3.37 21.33
N LYS A 189 -32.21 -4.60 21.78
CA LYS A 189 -31.72 -5.14 23.06
C LYS A 189 -30.20 -5.30 23.13
N GLU A 190 -29.55 -5.41 21.98
CA GLU A 190 -28.10 -5.56 21.85
C GLU A 190 -27.40 -4.21 21.59
N TRP A 191 -28.16 -3.11 21.57
CA TRP A 191 -27.58 -1.79 21.35
C TRP A 191 -26.79 -1.34 22.57
N VAL A 192 -25.67 -0.68 22.30
CA VAL A 192 -24.81 -0.12 23.35
C VAL A 192 -25.54 1.01 24.06
N GLY A 193 -25.49 1.01 25.39
CA GLY A 193 -26.08 2.06 26.23
C GLY A 193 -27.57 1.90 26.52
N VAL A 194 -28.29 0.93 25.93
CA VAL A 194 -29.75 0.78 26.16
C VAL A 194 -30.09 0.50 27.62
N ARG A 195 -29.27 -0.31 28.30
CA ARG A 195 -29.47 -0.59 29.73
C ARG A 195 -29.19 0.62 30.63
N GLU A 196 -28.36 1.55 30.17
CA GLU A 196 -28.05 2.80 30.89
C GLU A 196 -29.15 3.85 30.64
N GLU A 197 -29.69 3.92 29.42
CA GLU A 197 -30.88 4.73 29.09
C GLU A 197 -32.10 4.26 29.89
N GLU A 198 -32.40 2.95 29.91
CA GLU A 198 -33.55 2.40 30.65
C GLU A 198 -33.43 2.63 32.17
N GLY A 199 -32.23 2.56 32.75
CA GLY A 199 -32.03 2.86 34.17
C GLY A 199 -32.09 4.35 34.52
N GLN A 200 -31.72 5.25 33.60
CA GLN A 200 -31.87 6.69 33.78
C GLN A 200 -33.34 7.13 33.69
N GLU A 201 -34.10 6.56 32.75
CA GLU A 201 -35.54 6.80 32.64
C GLU A 201 -36.28 6.35 33.92
N GLU A 202 -35.91 5.19 34.50
CA GLU A 202 -36.47 4.73 35.78
C GLU A 202 -36.10 5.66 36.97
N GLU A 203 -34.85 6.14 37.06
CA GLU A 203 -34.43 7.09 38.10
C GLU A 203 -35.15 8.45 37.97
N GLU A 204 -35.35 8.97 36.76
CA GLU A 204 -36.10 10.20 36.52
C GLU A 204 -37.59 10.06 36.88
N GLU A 205 -38.22 8.91 36.60
CA GLU A 205 -39.60 8.62 37.02
C GLU A 205 -39.75 8.54 38.55
N GLU A 206 -38.80 7.93 39.26
CA GLU A 206 -38.81 7.89 40.74
C GLU A 206 -38.63 9.29 41.36
N GLU A 207 -37.76 10.14 40.80
CA GLU A 207 -37.59 11.53 41.27
C GLU A 207 -38.88 12.36 41.06
N GLU A 208 -39.58 12.19 39.93
CA GLU A 208 -40.86 12.85 39.69
C GLU A 208 -41.95 12.40 40.69
N GLU A 209 -42.02 11.10 41.01
CA GLU A 209 -42.95 10.58 42.03
C GLU A 209 -42.67 11.12 43.44
N GLU A 210 -41.39 11.26 43.83
CA GLU A 210 -41.00 11.84 45.12
C GLU A 210 -41.34 13.35 45.21
N GLU A 211 -41.16 14.11 44.12
CA GLU A 211 -41.55 15.52 44.07
C GLU A 211 -43.08 15.71 44.17
N GLU A 212 -43.88 14.81 43.57
CA GLU A 212 -45.34 14.83 43.70
C GLU A 212 -45.80 14.51 45.13
N GLU A 213 -45.18 13.54 45.82
CA GLU A 213 -45.48 13.23 47.22
C GLU A 213 -45.09 14.37 48.18
N GLU A 214 -43.93 15.00 48.01
CA GLU A 214 -43.51 16.16 48.82
C GLU A 214 -44.38 17.40 48.55
N GLY A 215 -44.77 17.63 47.30
CA GLY A 215 -45.65 18.71 46.90
C GLY A 215 -47.08 18.56 47.44
N GLY A 216 -47.56 17.33 47.56
CA GLY A 216 -48.85 16.98 48.17
C GLY A 216 -48.90 17.24 49.68
N ARG A 217 -47.83 16.88 50.42
CA ARG A 217 -47.76 17.05 51.88
C ARG A 217 -47.66 18.51 52.36
N LYS A 218 -47.26 19.45 51.49
CA LYS A 218 -47.22 20.90 51.80
C LYS A 218 -48.57 21.62 51.60
N ARG A 219 -49.61 20.93 51.10
CA ARG A 219 -50.92 21.52 50.78
C ARG A 219 -52.07 21.10 51.71
N GLU A 220 -51.80 20.34 52.77
CA GLU A 220 -52.76 20.06 53.85
C GLU A 220 -52.57 20.95 55.09
#